data_AF-A0A345UI83-F1
#
_entry.id   AF-A0A345UI83-F1
#
_cell.length_a   1.000
_cell.length_b   1.000
_cell.length_c   1.000
_cell.angle_alpha   90.00
_cell.angle_beta   90.00
_cell.angle_gamma   90.00
#
_symmetry.space_group_name_H-M   'P 1'
#
loop_
_entity.id
_entity.type
_entity.pdbx_description
1 polymer ?
#
loop_
_entity_poly.entity_id
_entity_poly.type
_entity_poly.pdbx_seq_one_letter_code
_entity_poly.pdbx_strand_id
1 'polypeptide(L)'
;MQLNPVFDTLFLFYPGFGSWVCIQANAMNVMSDFLPGSVHWQLGLAGLGFAAVLPQKSVKSAVLYSVIATVLPIVVSILILSIYPNSARAGLPVLAGLVFGPSVGLWYAGANSRAWRGAGIRLAAFFVLIAGAAYSVGSIFDGNTAGINIGNTGFIIGGGVMIGSTVWDTFVAGPRTVSAVRARTENKPPDANKPDSL
;
A
#
# COMPACT_ATOMS: atom_id res chain seq x y z
N MET A 1 19.30 21.23 27.46
CA MET A 1 18.10 21.14 26.60
C MET A 1 17.72 19.66 26.52
N GLN A 2 16.76 19.21 27.33
CA GLN A 2 16.28 17.84 27.31
C GLN A 2 15.18 17.72 26.25
N LEU A 3 15.40 16.85 25.26
CA LEU A 3 14.37 16.47 24.28
C LEU A 3 13.42 15.46 24.95
N ASN A 4 12.12 15.71 24.80
CA ASN A 4 11.02 14.96 25.41
C ASN A 4 10.81 13.61 24.68
N PRO A 5 10.84 12.44 25.35
CA PRO A 5 10.61 11.14 24.73
C PRO A 5 9.10 10.80 24.76
N VAL A 6 8.37 11.14 23.69
CA VAL A 6 6.95 10.73 23.52
C VAL A 6 6.76 10.00 22.18
N PHE A 7 7.79 9.31 21.70
CA PHE A 7 7.69 8.42 20.54
C PHE A 7 8.19 7.01 20.88
N ASP A 8 7.79 6.50 22.05
CA ASP A 8 8.12 5.13 22.42
C ASP A 8 7.12 4.18 21.78
N THR A 9 7.59 3.53 20.71
CA THR A 9 7.05 2.30 20.10
C THR A 9 5.99 2.50 19.00
N LEU A 10 6.45 2.72 17.77
CA LEU A 10 5.64 2.54 16.56
C LEU A 10 5.69 1.05 16.16
N PHE A 11 4.54 0.38 16.20
CA PHE A 11 4.36 -0.97 15.67
C PHE A 11 3.75 -0.90 14.28
N LEU A 12 4.51 -1.36 13.28
CA LEU A 12 4.04 -1.51 11.91
C LEU A 12 3.63 -2.95 11.66
N PHE A 13 2.35 -3.15 11.35
CA PHE A 13 1.76 -4.46 11.07
C PHE A 13 1.62 -4.67 9.56
N TYR A 14 2.25 -5.70 9.04
CA TYR A 14 2.11 -6.11 7.64
C TYR A 14 1.31 -7.41 7.52
N PRO A 15 0.30 -7.47 6.63
CA PRO A 15 -0.37 -8.72 6.34
C PRO A 15 0.56 -9.63 5.51
N GLY A 16 1.00 -10.75 6.10
CA GLY A 16 1.62 -11.87 5.39
C GLY A 16 0.64 -13.04 5.26
N PHE A 17 0.91 -13.99 4.36
CA PHE A 17 0.16 -15.26 4.26
C PHE A 17 0.35 -16.08 5.55
N GLY A 18 -0.56 -15.90 6.51
CA GLY A 18 -0.62 -16.69 7.76
C GLY A 18 0.07 -16.08 8.99
N SER A 19 0.69 -14.90 8.88
CA SER A 19 1.30 -14.22 10.04
C SER A 19 1.33 -12.69 9.88
N TRP A 20 1.29 -11.98 11.01
CA TRP A 20 1.56 -10.55 11.09
C TRP A 20 3.02 -10.35 11.44
N VAL A 21 3.74 -9.60 10.61
CA VAL A 21 5.09 -9.14 10.98
C VAL A 21 4.92 -7.80 11.69
N CYS A 22 5.33 -7.74 12.96
CA CYS A 22 5.49 -6.48 13.67
C CYS A 22 6.95 -6.03 13.60
N ILE A 23 7.18 -4.78 13.19
CA ILE A 23 8.51 -4.16 13.23
C ILE A 23 8.48 -3.09 14.31
N GLN A 24 9.26 -3.30 15.38
CA GLN A 24 9.47 -2.30 16.42
C GLN A 24 10.57 -1.34 15.99
N ALA A 25 10.17 -0.10 15.67
CA ALA A 25 11.04 0.89 15.04
C ALA A 25 12.29 1.27 15.86
N ASN A 26 12.26 1.15 17.19
CA ASN A 26 13.36 1.60 18.06
C ASN A 26 14.45 0.53 18.32
N ALA A 27 14.22 -0.73 17.91
CA ALA A 27 15.16 -1.83 18.20
C ALA A 27 15.69 -2.55 16.95
N MET A 28 15.08 -2.35 15.77
CA MET A 28 15.29 -3.20 14.58
C MET A 28 15.20 -4.71 14.84
N ASN A 29 14.64 -5.12 15.98
CA ASN A 29 14.38 -6.51 16.28
C ASN A 29 13.12 -6.92 15.52
N VAL A 30 13.29 -7.81 14.53
CA VAL A 30 12.19 -8.49 13.86
C VAL A 30 11.70 -9.57 14.83
N MET A 31 10.56 -9.33 15.48
CA MET A 31 9.89 -10.38 16.25
C MET A 31 9.09 -11.25 15.28
N SER A 32 9.60 -12.44 14.96
CA SER A 32 8.96 -13.40 14.04
C SER A 32 7.93 -14.32 14.71
N ASP A 33 7.85 -14.30 16.04
CA ASP A 33 7.18 -15.37 16.80
C ASP A 33 5.86 -14.88 17.41
N PHE A 34 4.87 -14.63 16.55
CA PHE A 34 3.46 -14.76 16.93
C PHE A 34 2.92 -16.05 16.27
N LEU A 35 3.02 -17.16 17.01
CA LEU A 35 2.45 -18.46 16.66
C LEU A 35 0.89 -18.45 16.72
N PRO A 36 0.21 -19.46 16.12
CA PRO A 36 -1.06 -19.31 15.44
C PRO A 36 -2.25 -19.39 16.42
N GLY A 37 -2.57 -18.28 17.07
CA GLY A 37 -3.97 -18.06 17.47
C GLY A 37 -4.74 -17.76 16.20
N SER A 38 -5.87 -18.43 15.96
CA SER A 38 -6.80 -18.15 14.86
C SER A 38 -7.03 -16.64 14.73
N VAL A 39 -6.25 -16.01 13.84
CA VAL A 39 -6.26 -14.57 13.68
C VAL A 39 -7.54 -14.25 12.94
N HIS A 40 -8.53 -13.80 13.69
CA HIS A 40 -9.68 -13.14 13.13
C HIS A 40 -9.18 -12.07 12.15
N TRP A 41 -9.57 -12.17 10.89
CA TRP A 41 -9.28 -11.23 9.79
C TRP A 41 -9.67 -9.76 10.09
N GLN A 42 -10.22 -9.50 11.27
CA GLN A 42 -10.59 -8.20 11.82
C GLN A 42 -9.39 -7.27 12.08
N LEU A 43 -8.17 -7.78 12.31
CA LEU A 43 -7.01 -6.91 12.58
C LEU A 43 -6.40 -6.25 11.32
N GLY A 44 -6.60 -6.83 10.13
CA GLY A 44 -6.31 -6.13 8.87
C GLY A 44 -7.29 -5.00 8.57
N LEU A 45 -8.47 -5.07 9.18
CA LEU A 45 -9.46 -4.00 9.20
C LEU A 45 -9.21 -2.98 10.34
N ALA A 46 -8.38 -3.29 11.35
CA ALA A 46 -8.05 -2.32 12.39
C ALA A 46 -7.18 -1.17 11.88
N GLY A 47 -6.33 -1.40 10.85
CA GLY A 47 -5.69 -0.34 10.08
C GLY A 47 -6.68 0.52 9.28
N LEU A 48 -7.78 -0.07 8.81
CA LEU A 48 -8.92 0.67 8.24
C LEU A 48 -9.69 1.46 9.32
N GLY A 49 -9.70 0.99 10.56
CA GLY A 49 -10.23 1.71 11.73
C GLY A 49 -9.41 2.95 12.11
N PHE A 50 -8.09 2.94 11.88
CA PHE A 50 -7.23 4.10 12.13
C PHE A 50 -7.60 5.32 11.26
N ALA A 51 -8.12 5.07 10.04
CA ALA A 51 -8.63 6.13 9.16
C ALA A 51 -9.96 6.74 9.65
N ALA A 52 -10.70 6.06 10.52
CA ALA A 52 -11.99 6.53 11.04
C ALA A 52 -11.85 7.50 12.23
N VAL A 53 -10.69 7.54 12.90
CA VAL A 53 -10.49 8.31 14.15
C VAL A 53 -9.71 9.61 13.92
N LEU A 54 -9.19 9.88 12.72
CA LEU A 54 -8.41 11.10 12.48
C LEU A 54 -9.33 12.32 12.26
N PRO A 55 -9.19 13.39 13.08
CA PRO A 55 -10.22 14.40 13.26
C PRO A 55 -10.48 15.32 12.06
N GLN A 56 -9.64 15.33 11.01
CA GLN A 56 -9.97 15.96 9.72
C GLN A 56 -9.25 15.27 8.55
N LYS A 57 -10.02 14.86 7.53
CA LYS A 57 -9.46 14.28 6.29
C LYS A 57 -8.77 15.35 5.45
N SER A 58 -7.45 15.27 5.31
CA SER A 58 -6.63 16.21 4.54
C SER A 58 -6.09 15.59 3.25
N VAL A 59 -6.06 16.38 2.17
CA VAL A 59 -5.45 15.99 0.89
C VAL A 59 -3.99 15.62 1.08
N LYS A 60 -3.25 16.42 1.86
CA LYS A 60 -1.82 16.18 2.14
C LYS A 60 -1.62 14.85 2.86
N SER A 61 -2.48 14.53 3.83
CA SER A 61 -2.41 13.27 4.57
C SER A 61 -2.74 12.06 3.69
N ALA A 62 -3.74 12.16 2.81
CA ALA A 62 -4.09 11.09 1.88
C ALA A 62 -2.91 10.72 0.95
N VAL A 63 -2.26 11.74 0.37
CA VAL A 63 -1.07 11.55 -0.48
C VAL A 63 0.08 10.96 0.34
N LEU A 64 0.35 11.53 1.52
CA LEU A 64 1.42 11.06 2.40
C LEU A 64 1.25 9.59 2.78
N TYR A 65 0.04 9.16 3.14
CA TYR A 65 -0.23 7.76 3.47
C TYR A 65 -0.03 6.84 2.25
N SER A 66 -0.47 7.23 1.06
CA SER A 66 -0.20 6.48 -0.17
C SER A 66 1.29 6.32 -0.44
N VAL A 67 2.07 7.40 -0.28
CA VAL A 67 3.53 7.39 -0.50
C VAL A 67 4.22 6.49 0.54
N ILE A 68 3.94 6.68 1.83
CA ILE A 68 4.56 5.89 2.90
C ILE A 68 4.20 4.41 2.72
N ALA A 69 2.94 4.08 2.46
CA ALA A 69 2.50 2.71 2.26
C ALA A 69 3.11 2.05 1.02
N THR A 70 3.61 2.83 0.06
CA THR A 70 4.33 2.32 -1.12
C THR A 70 5.83 2.17 -0.85
N VAL A 71 6.45 3.20 -0.26
CA VAL A 71 7.91 3.26 -0.05
C VAL A 71 8.36 2.33 1.06
N LEU A 72 7.63 2.28 2.18
CA LEU A 72 8.05 1.54 3.36
C LEU A 72 8.21 0.01 3.07
N PRO A 73 7.29 -0.67 2.38
CA PRO A 73 7.51 -2.07 1.98
C PRO A 73 8.70 -2.28 1.05
N ILE A 74 9.02 -1.31 0.18
CA ILE A 74 10.19 -1.39 -0.71
C ILE A 74 11.48 -1.31 0.11
N VAL A 75 11.55 -0.38 1.07
CA VAL A 75 12.69 -0.29 1.99
C VAL A 75 12.85 -1.60 2.78
N VAL A 76 11.75 -2.15 3.31
CA VAL A 76 11.76 -3.45 4.01
C VAL A 76 12.26 -4.56 3.10
N SER A 77 11.84 -4.61 1.83
CA SER A 77 12.38 -5.57 0.86
C SER A 77 13.87 -5.43 0.65
N ILE A 78 14.39 -4.21 0.52
CA ILE A 78 15.82 -3.96 0.31
C ILE A 78 16.61 -4.45 1.54
N LEU A 79 16.11 -4.18 2.75
CA LEU A 79 16.70 -4.68 3.99
C LEU A 79 16.70 -6.21 4.03
N ILE A 80 15.61 -6.88 3.66
CA ILE A 80 15.55 -8.35 3.57
C ILE A 80 16.60 -8.85 2.58
N LEU A 81 16.77 -8.22 1.41
CA LEU A 81 17.79 -8.61 0.43
C LEU A 81 19.22 -8.41 0.94
N SER A 82 19.47 -7.38 1.75
CA SER A 82 20.80 -7.15 2.33
C SER A 82 21.20 -8.20 3.36
N ILE A 83 20.23 -8.82 4.05
CA ILE A 83 20.47 -9.86 5.04
C ILE A 83 20.43 -11.25 4.39
N TYR A 84 19.50 -11.46 3.45
CA TYR A 84 19.25 -12.73 2.78
C TYR A 84 19.29 -12.57 1.26
N PRO A 85 20.50 -12.52 0.65
CA PRO A 85 20.64 -12.46 -0.79
C PRO A 85 19.98 -13.69 -1.43
N ASN A 86 19.21 -13.46 -2.51
CA ASN A 86 18.39 -14.47 -3.21
C ASN A 86 17.10 -14.92 -2.50
N SER A 87 16.69 -14.28 -1.41
CA SER A 87 15.41 -14.59 -0.79
C SER A 87 14.24 -14.08 -1.64
N ALA A 88 13.47 -15.02 -2.23
CA ALA A 88 12.23 -14.71 -2.92
C ALA A 88 11.21 -13.97 -2.03
N ARG A 89 11.35 -14.10 -0.69
CA ARG A 89 10.49 -13.41 0.29
C ARG A 89 10.63 -11.90 0.22
N ALA A 90 11.76 -11.37 -0.27
CA ALA A 90 11.92 -9.93 -0.47
C ALA A 90 10.93 -9.38 -1.52
N GLY A 91 10.52 -10.18 -2.51
CA GLY A 91 9.57 -9.73 -3.52
C GLY A 91 8.16 -9.44 -2.96
N LEU A 92 7.77 -10.09 -1.85
CA LEU A 92 6.42 -9.98 -1.28
C LEU A 92 6.12 -8.57 -0.74
N PRO A 93 6.99 -7.94 0.08
CA PRO A 93 6.81 -6.54 0.47
C PRO A 93 6.74 -5.57 -0.72
N VAL A 94 7.60 -5.72 -1.74
CA VAL A 94 7.56 -4.86 -2.94
C VAL A 94 6.20 -4.96 -3.63
N LEU A 95 5.72 -6.19 -3.84
CA LEU A 95 4.41 -6.45 -4.41
C LEU A 95 3.29 -5.80 -3.59
N ALA A 96 3.30 -6.01 -2.27
CA ALA A 96 2.29 -5.44 -1.39
C ALA A 96 2.29 -3.90 -1.45
N GLY A 97 3.47 -3.27 -1.42
CA GLY A 97 3.64 -1.83 -1.52
C GLY A 97 3.16 -1.26 -2.86
N LEU A 98 3.52 -1.87 -3.98
CA LEU A 98 3.13 -1.40 -5.30
C LEU A 98 1.63 -1.59 -5.58
N VAL A 99 1.05 -2.71 -5.15
CA VAL A 99 -0.36 -3.03 -5.41
C VAL A 99 -1.30 -2.29 -4.47
N PHE A 100 -0.99 -2.24 -3.18
CA PHE A 100 -1.90 -1.70 -2.16
C PHE A 100 -1.50 -0.33 -1.66
N GLY A 101 -0.22 0.03 -1.69
CA GLY A 101 0.29 1.29 -1.13
C GLY A 101 -0.50 2.50 -1.59
N PRO A 102 -0.67 2.75 -2.90
CA PRO A 102 -1.40 3.93 -3.33
C PRO A 102 -2.91 3.85 -3.14
N SER A 103 -3.48 2.65 -2.91
CA SER A 103 -4.89 2.49 -2.49
C SER A 103 -5.13 2.96 -1.06
N VAL A 104 -4.11 3.03 -0.20
CA VAL A 104 -4.25 3.47 1.19
C VAL A 104 -4.79 4.89 1.30
N GLY A 105 -4.30 5.83 0.47
CA GLY A 105 -4.84 7.19 0.43
C GLY A 105 -6.30 7.26 -0.01
N LEU A 106 -6.75 6.34 -0.88
CA LEU A 106 -8.15 6.24 -1.31
C LEU A 106 -9.05 5.65 -0.20
N TRP A 107 -8.56 4.64 0.53
CA TRP A 107 -9.25 4.13 1.72
C TRP A 107 -9.37 5.21 2.80
N TYR A 108 -8.30 5.96 3.05
CA TYR A 108 -8.31 7.10 3.96
C TYR A 108 -9.35 8.16 3.53
N ALA A 109 -9.42 8.46 2.22
CA ALA A 109 -10.44 9.35 1.66
C ALA A 109 -11.87 8.78 1.73
N GLY A 110 -12.06 7.50 2.03
CA GLY A 110 -13.35 6.81 2.09
C GLY A 110 -13.85 6.28 0.74
N ALA A 111 -13.01 6.27 -0.30
CA ALA A 111 -13.35 5.74 -1.62
C ALA A 111 -13.00 4.25 -1.76
N ASN A 112 -13.57 3.39 -0.90
CA ASN A 112 -13.23 1.97 -0.81
C ASN A 112 -13.41 1.21 -2.13
N SER A 113 -14.52 1.44 -2.85
CA SER A 113 -14.77 0.77 -4.14
C SER A 113 -13.68 1.10 -5.18
N ARG A 114 -13.25 2.37 -5.22
CA ARG A 114 -12.20 2.82 -6.14
C ARG A 114 -10.83 2.27 -5.75
N ALA A 115 -10.53 2.27 -4.45
CA ALA A 115 -9.28 1.71 -3.91
C ALA A 115 -9.11 0.23 -4.27
N TRP A 116 -10.17 -0.57 -4.16
CA TRP A 116 -10.14 -1.99 -4.55
C TRP A 116 -9.99 -2.19 -6.05
N ARG A 117 -10.66 -1.37 -6.88
CA ARG A 117 -10.47 -1.41 -8.34
C ARG A 117 -9.03 -1.09 -8.74
N GLY A 118 -8.44 -0.04 -8.17
CA GLY A 118 -7.05 0.34 -8.42
C GLY A 118 -6.06 -0.74 -7.99
N ALA A 119 -6.28 -1.36 -6.83
CA ALA A 119 -5.49 -2.51 -6.38
C ALA A 119 -5.62 -3.70 -7.36
N GLY A 120 -6.85 -4.02 -7.79
CA GLY A 120 -7.09 -5.11 -8.75
C GLY A 120 -6.40 -4.89 -10.10
N ILE A 121 -6.47 -3.67 -10.65
CA ILE A 121 -5.78 -3.31 -11.91
C ILE A 121 -4.27 -3.50 -11.78
N ARG A 122 -3.67 -3.05 -10.67
CA ARG A 122 -2.23 -3.20 -10.45
C ARG A 122 -1.81 -4.63 -10.23
N LEU A 123 -2.64 -5.42 -9.53
CA LEU A 123 -2.37 -6.85 -9.37
C LEU A 123 -2.39 -7.56 -10.74
N ALA A 124 -3.35 -7.25 -11.61
CA ALA A 124 -3.38 -7.78 -12.97
C ALA A 124 -2.16 -7.32 -13.79
N ALA A 125 -1.82 -6.04 -13.74
CA ALA A 125 -0.65 -5.48 -14.42
C ALA A 125 0.68 -6.09 -13.92
N PHE A 126 0.76 -6.42 -12.63
CA PHE A 126 1.89 -7.13 -12.05
C PHE A 126 2.04 -8.54 -12.62
N PHE A 127 0.94 -9.28 -12.78
CA PHE A 127 1.00 -10.59 -13.45
C PHE A 127 1.45 -10.49 -14.90
N VAL A 128 1.01 -9.47 -15.63
CA VAL A 128 1.48 -9.20 -17.00
C VAL A 128 2.98 -8.88 -17.00
N LEU A 129 3.47 -8.08 -16.04
CA LEU A 129 4.89 -7.76 -15.90
C LEU A 129 5.72 -9.02 -15.62
N ILE A 130 5.32 -9.86 -14.66
CA ILE A 130 6.06 -11.07 -14.30
C ILE A 130 6.03 -12.08 -15.46
N ALA A 131 4.87 -12.29 -16.08
CA ALA A 131 4.77 -13.17 -17.23
C ALA A 131 5.67 -12.69 -18.38
N GLY A 132 5.68 -11.38 -18.66
CA GLY A 132 6.57 -10.78 -19.65
C GLY A 132 8.05 -10.99 -19.31
N ALA A 133 8.44 -10.72 -18.06
CA ALA A 133 9.82 -10.92 -17.60
C ALA A 133 10.25 -12.40 -17.69
N ALA A 134 9.42 -13.33 -17.21
CA ALA A 134 9.70 -14.77 -17.27
C ALA A 134 9.81 -15.26 -18.72
N TYR A 135 8.93 -14.80 -19.60
CA TYR A 135 8.94 -15.16 -21.01
C TYR A 135 10.17 -14.60 -21.75
N SER A 136 10.57 -13.35 -21.46
CA SER A 136 11.83 -12.78 -21.98
C SER A 136 13.04 -13.60 -21.56
N VAL A 137 13.13 -13.98 -20.28
CA VAL A 137 14.25 -14.76 -19.75
C VAL A 137 14.33 -16.12 -20.42
N GLY A 138 13.21 -16.85 -20.55
CA GLY A 138 13.19 -18.13 -21.26
C GLY A 138 13.64 -18.00 -22.72
N SER A 139 13.12 -16.98 -23.41
CA SER A 139 13.43 -16.74 -24.83
C SER A 139 14.90 -16.38 -25.10
N ILE A 140 15.62 -15.82 -24.11
CA ILE A 140 17.07 -15.57 -24.20
C ILE A 140 17.84 -16.89 -24.28
N PHE A 141 17.47 -17.88 -23.46
CA PHE A 141 18.14 -19.19 -23.46
C PHE A 141 17.82 -20.00 -24.72
N ASP A 142 16.64 -19.80 -25.31
CA ASP A 142 16.22 -20.47 -26.54
C ASP A 142 16.74 -19.79 -27.82
N GLY A 143 17.43 -18.63 -27.70
CA GLY A 143 17.85 -17.83 -28.86
C GLY A 143 16.69 -17.25 -29.68
N ASN A 144 15.49 -17.21 -29.12
CA ASN A 144 14.27 -16.79 -29.82
C ASN A 144 14.03 -15.28 -29.69
N THR A 145 14.47 -14.52 -30.68
CA THR A 145 14.32 -13.05 -30.71
C THR A 145 12.87 -12.57 -30.71
N ALA A 146 11.94 -13.30 -31.34
CA ALA A 146 10.52 -12.98 -31.29
C ALA A 146 9.96 -13.12 -29.87
N GLY A 147 10.42 -14.14 -29.14
CA GLY A 147 10.05 -14.37 -27.75
C GLY A 147 10.52 -13.26 -26.81
N ILE A 148 11.75 -12.76 -27.02
CA ILE A 148 12.31 -11.61 -26.27
C ILE A 148 11.46 -10.35 -26.48
N ASN A 149 11.02 -10.08 -27.71
CA ASN A 149 10.19 -8.91 -28.02
C ASN A 149 8.82 -8.97 -27.34
N ILE A 150 8.18 -10.14 -27.33
CA ILE A 150 6.89 -10.36 -26.67
C ILE A 150 7.05 -10.19 -25.15
N GLY A 151 8.08 -10.80 -24.56
CA GLY A 151 8.32 -10.69 -23.12
C GLY A 151 8.61 -9.25 -22.69
N ASN A 152 9.43 -8.52 -23.47
CA ASN A 152 9.72 -7.11 -23.22
C ASN A 152 8.46 -6.25 -23.35
N THR A 153 7.59 -6.56 -24.32
CA THR A 153 6.29 -5.88 -24.46
C THR A 153 5.43 -6.10 -23.22
N GLY A 154 5.33 -7.33 -22.72
CA GLY A 154 4.62 -7.64 -21.48
C GLY A 154 5.18 -6.89 -20.27
N PHE A 155 6.51 -6.84 -20.14
CA PHE A 155 7.19 -6.09 -19.09
C PHE A 155 6.86 -4.59 -19.14
N ILE A 156 6.95 -3.97 -20.33
CA ILE A 156 6.68 -2.54 -20.53
C ILE A 156 5.22 -2.22 -20.27
N ILE A 157 4.29 -3.01 -20.80
CA ILE A 157 2.85 -2.79 -20.60
C ILE A 157 2.49 -2.95 -19.11
N GLY A 158 2.92 -4.05 -18.49
CA GLY A 158 2.65 -4.31 -17.07
C GLY A 158 3.24 -3.23 -16.17
N GLY A 159 4.49 -2.84 -16.40
CA GLY A 159 5.16 -1.78 -15.66
C GLY A 159 4.51 -0.41 -15.87
N GLY A 160 4.19 -0.06 -17.12
CA GLY A 160 3.53 1.19 -17.48
C GLY A 160 2.15 1.33 -16.85
N VAL A 161 1.33 0.28 -16.88
CA VAL A 161 0.00 0.29 -16.23
C VAL A 161 0.14 0.40 -14.71
N MET A 162 1.08 -0.31 -14.08
CA MET A 162 1.30 -0.20 -12.63
C MET A 162 1.71 1.21 -12.20
N ILE A 163 2.70 1.80 -12.87
CA ILE A 163 3.21 3.14 -12.56
C ILE A 163 2.14 4.19 -12.86
N GLY A 164 1.53 4.12 -14.04
CA GLY A 164 0.47 5.04 -14.46
C GLY A 164 -0.73 5.03 -13.52
N SER A 165 -1.21 3.84 -13.15
CA SER A 165 -2.31 3.69 -12.17
C SER A 165 -1.93 4.24 -10.80
N THR A 166 -0.70 4.00 -10.35
CA THR A 166 -0.20 4.49 -9.05
C THR A 166 -0.13 6.01 -8.99
N VAL A 167 0.43 6.64 -10.02
CA VAL A 167 0.53 8.10 -10.11
C VAL A 167 -0.86 8.73 -10.18
N TRP A 168 -1.75 8.18 -11.01
CA TRP A 168 -3.13 8.66 -11.11
C TRP A 168 -3.88 8.57 -9.78
N ASP A 169 -3.80 7.43 -9.09
CA ASP A 169 -4.53 7.24 -7.84
C ASP A 169 -3.98 8.14 -6.71
N THR A 170 -2.66 8.28 -6.64
CA THR A 170 -1.98 9.10 -5.61
C THR A 170 -2.24 10.59 -5.81
N PHE A 171 -2.01 11.11 -7.01
CA PHE A 171 -1.94 12.56 -7.24
C PHE A 171 -3.21 13.16 -7.83
N VAL A 172 -4.10 12.34 -8.40
CA VAL A 172 -5.34 12.82 -9.04
C VAL A 172 -6.57 12.31 -8.31
N ALA A 173 -6.69 10.99 -8.14
CA ALA A 173 -7.90 10.39 -7.57
C ALA A 173 -8.08 10.69 -6.08
N GLY A 174 -7.02 10.51 -5.28
CA GLY A 174 -7.02 10.75 -3.85
C GLY A 174 -7.42 12.18 -3.49
N PRO A 175 -6.70 13.20 -4.00
CA PRO A 175 -7.02 14.60 -3.75
C PRO A 175 -8.45 14.98 -4.14
N ARG A 176 -8.91 14.57 -5.32
CA ARG A 176 -10.29 14.85 -5.77
C ARG A 176 -11.34 14.26 -4.84
N THR A 177 -11.10 13.05 -4.34
CA THR A 177 -12.02 12.37 -3.41
C THR A 177 -12.10 13.12 -2.09
N VAL A 178 -10.96 13.51 -1.52
CA VAL A 178 -10.92 14.26 -0.25
C VAL A 178 -11.63 15.61 -0.40
N SER A 179 -11.37 16.35 -1.48
CA SER A 179 -12.05 17.63 -1.74
C SER A 179 -13.57 17.45 -1.89
N ALA A 180 -14.01 16.38 -2.56
CA ALA A 180 -15.44 16.08 -2.71
C ALA A 180 -16.11 15.72 -1.37
N VAL A 181 -15.43 14.97 -0.49
CA VAL A 181 -15.93 14.66 0.85
C VAL A 181 -16.01 15.94 1.70
N ARG A 182 -14.97 16.77 1.67
CA ARG A 182 -14.93 18.05 2.40
C ARG A 182 -16.07 18.98 1.99
N ALA A 183 -16.30 19.15 0.69
CA ALA A 183 -17.39 19.98 0.17
C ALA A 183 -18.79 19.49 0.61
N ARG A 184 -18.98 18.17 0.77
CA ARG A 184 -20.23 17.60 1.30
C ARG A 184 -20.42 17.88 2.78
N THR A 185 -19.35 17.86 3.56
CA THR A 185 -19.39 18.16 4.99
C THR A 185 -19.65 19.64 5.23
N GLU A 186 -19.03 20.52 4.45
CA GLU A 186 -19.21 21.98 4.56
C GLU A 186 -20.63 22.43 4.16
N ASN A 187 -21.26 21.75 3.20
CA ASN A 187 -22.62 22.07 2.76
C ASN A 187 -23.74 21.34 3.54
N LYS A 188 -23.40 20.51 4.54
CA LYS A 188 -24.44 19.84 5.34
C LYS A 188 -25.10 20.89 6.24
N PRO A 189 -26.43 21.14 6.13
CA PRO A 189 -27.09 22.11 6.99
C PRO A 189 -26.88 21.72 8.46
N PRO A 190 -26.78 22.72 9.37
CA PRO A 190 -26.63 22.44 10.79
C PRO A 190 -27.74 21.51 11.25
N ASP A 191 -27.37 20.45 11.96
CA ASP A 191 -28.30 19.42 12.42
C ASP A 191 -29.34 20.07 13.34
N ALA A 192 -30.55 20.30 12.83
CA ALA A 192 -31.62 21.01 13.54
C ALA A 192 -32.07 20.30 14.84
N ASN A 193 -31.64 19.05 15.04
CA ASN A 193 -31.91 18.24 16.22
C ASN A 193 -30.73 18.15 17.20
N LYS A 194 -29.67 18.96 17.03
CA LYS A 194 -28.61 19.02 18.06
C LYS A 194 -29.15 19.89 19.21
N PRO A 195 -29.53 19.32 20.37
CA PRO A 195 -30.05 20.11 21.47
C PRO A 195 -28.97 21.11 21.88
N ASP A 196 -29.35 22.39 21.99
CA ASP A 196 -28.48 23.43 22.52
C ASP A 196 -28.02 22.96 23.90
N SER A 197 -26.77 22.49 23.99
CA SER A 197 -26.18 22.08 25.25
C SER A 197 -25.95 23.35 26.08
N LEU A 198 -26.94 23.67 26.91
CA LEU A 198 -26.88 24.65 27.99
C LEU A 198 -25.90 24.24 29.08
#